data_AF-A0A524JME3-F1
#
_entry.id   AF-A0A524JME3-F1
#
_cell.length_a   1.000
_cell.length_b   1.000
_cell.length_c   1.000
_cell.angle_alpha   90.00
_cell.angle_beta   90.00
_cell.angle_gamma   90.00
#
_symmetry.space_group_name_H-M   'P 1'
#
loop_
_entity.id
_entity.type
_entity.pdbx_description
1 polymer ?
#
loop_
_entity_poly.entity_id
_entity_poly.type
_entity_poly.pdbx_seq_one_letter_code
_entity_poly.pdbx_strand_id
1 'polypeptide(L)' 'MTVEIIRNFLAWCSVINVGVLIYWWLFFTLAHGFVYRIQGKWFKLSVEKFDAIHYTGIAFFKMSIILFNIVPYIALRIVG' A
#
# COMPACT_ATOMS: atom_id res chain seq x y z
N MET A 1 -27.51 -5.75 0.95
CA MET A 1 -26.17 -6.38 0.95
C MET A 1 -26.14 -7.43 2.04
N THR A 2 -25.60 -8.62 1.77
CA THR A 2 -25.37 -9.64 2.80
C THR A 2 -24.01 -9.44 3.46
N VAL A 3 -23.83 -9.95 4.68
CA VAL A 3 -22.54 -9.96 5.38
C VAL A 3 -21.45 -10.64 4.54
N GLU A 4 -21.83 -11.68 3.79
CA GLU A 4 -20.95 -12.39 2.86
C GLU A 4 -20.39 -11.49 1.75
N ILE A 5 -21.22 -10.62 1.15
CA ILE A 5 -20.76 -9.69 0.10
C ILE A 5 -19.73 -8.72 0.66
N ILE A 6 -19.97 -8.14 1.85
CA ILE A 6 -19.04 -7.20 2.49
C ILE A 6 -17.73 -7.90 2.85
N ARG A 7 -17.81 -9.13 3.36
CA ARG A 7 -16.65 -9.96 3.70
C ARG A 7 -15.79 -10.25 2.47
N ASN A 8 -16.41 -10.65 1.36
CA ASN A 8 -15.71 -10.93 0.10
C ASN A 8 -15.09 -9.64 -0.49
N PHE A 9 -15.80 -8.52 -0.38
CA PHE A 9 -15.28 -7.21 -0.78
C PHE A 9 -14.01 -6.84 0.01
N LEU A 10 -14.04 -6.90 1.35
CA LEU A 10 -12.87 -6.59 2.18
C LEU A 10 -11.70 -7.54 1.94
N ALA A 11 -11.97 -8.82 1.63
CA ALA A 11 -10.94 -9.79 1.25
C ALA A 11 -10.23 -9.37 -0.05
N TRP A 12 -10.98 -9.06 -1.11
CA TRP A 12 -10.41 -8.62 -2.38
C TRP A 12 -9.71 -7.26 -2.26
N CYS A 13 -10.25 -6.31 -1.49
CA CYS A 13 -9.57 -5.06 -1.17
C CYS A 13 -8.23 -5.30 -0.47
N SER A 14 -8.16 -6.27 0.45
CA SER A 14 -6.90 -6.63 1.11
C SER A 14 -5.89 -7.19 0.10
N VAL A 15 -6.29 -8.14 -0.76
CA VAL A 15 -5.41 -8.75 -1.76
C VAL A 15 -4.89 -7.70 -2.75
N ILE A 16 -5.77 -6.88 -3.31
CA ILE A 16 -5.41 -5.86 -4.30
C ILE A 16 -4.47 -4.83 -3.68
N ASN A 17 -4.79 -4.30 -2.49
CA ASN A 17 -3.95 -3.28 -1.88
C ASN A 17 -2.59 -3.83 -1.42
N VAL A 18 -2.51 -5.08 -0.95
CA VAL A 18 -1.24 -5.73 -0.66
C VAL A 18 -0.42 -5.92 -1.94
N GLY A 19 -1.06 -6.30 -3.05
CA GLY A 19 -0.40 -6.38 -4.36
C GLY A 19 0.19 -5.04 -4.80
N VAL A 20 -0.55 -3.95 -4.63
CA VAL A 20 -0.06 -2.58 -4.91
C VAL A 20 1.10 -2.21 -3.98
N LEU A 21 1.02 -2.54 -2.69
CA LEU A 21 2.09 -2.28 -1.72
C LEU A 21 3.38 -3.02 -2.09
N ILE A 22 3.26 -4.30 -2.47
CA ILE A 22 4.40 -5.13 -2.93
C ILE A 22 4.99 -4.54 -4.22
N TYR A 23 4.15 -4.20 -5.19
CA TYR A 23 4.61 -3.57 -6.43
C TYR A 23 5.37 -2.27 -6.16
N TRP A 24 4.83 -1.39 -5.31
CA TRP A 24 5.49 -0.15 -4.93
C TRP A 24 6.82 -0.41 -4.23
N TRP A 25 6.85 -1.35 -3.28
CA TRP A 25 8.07 -1.71 -2.56
C TRP A 25 9.15 -2.29 -3.49
N LEU A 26 8.80 -3.21 -4.40
CA LEU A 26 9.71 -3.78 -5.39
C LEU A 26 10.24 -2.70 -6.35
N PHE A 27 9.35 -1.82 -6.82
CA PHE A 27 9.73 -0.72 -7.71
C PHE A 27 10.70 0.25 -7.02
N PHE A 28 10.47 0.57 -5.75
CA PHE A 28 11.36 1.44 -4.99
C PHE A 28 12.70 0.77 -4.67
N THR A 29 12.71 -0.51 -4.30
CA THR A 29 13.94 -1.22 -3.89
C THR A 29 14.81 -1.68 -5.05
N LEU A 30 14.22 -2.24 -6.11
CA LEU A 30 14.96 -2.81 -7.25
C LEU A 30 15.29 -1.77 -8.32
N ALA A 31 14.46 -0.75 -8.48
CA ALA A 31 14.63 0.27 -9.52
C ALA A 31 15.00 1.65 -8.95
N HIS A 32 15.45 1.73 -7.69
CA HIS A 32 15.69 2.97 -6.94
C HIS A 32 16.34 4.09 -7.77
N GLY A 33 17.53 3.83 -8.35
CA GLY A 33 18.26 4.81 -9.15
C GLY A 33 17.56 5.20 -10.46
N PHE A 34 16.79 4.30 -11.06
CA PHE A 34 15.97 4.60 -12.24
C PHE A 34 14.77 5.49 -11.88
N VAL A 35 14.07 5.17 -10.79
CA VAL A 35 12.91 5.95 -10.32
C VAL A 35 13.36 7.34 -9.88
N TYR A 36 14.43 7.45 -9.11
CA TYR A 36 14.98 8.73 -8.70
C TYR A 36 15.39 9.58 -9.91
N ARG A 37 16.01 8.99 -10.94
CA ARG A 37 16.40 9.71 -12.15
C ARG A 37 15.20 10.17 -12.98
N ILE A 38 14.11 9.38 -13.02
CA ILE A 38 12.89 9.77 -13.73
C ILE A 38 12.14 10.83 -12.94
N GLN A 39 11.82 10.60 -11.68
CA GLN A 39 11.09 11.55 -10.85
C GLN A 39 11.89 12.83 -10.59
N GLY A 40 13.22 12.74 -10.52
CA GLY A 40 14.14 13.87 -10.41
C GLY A 40 14.06 14.86 -11.58
N LYS A 41 13.55 14.43 -12.74
CA LYS A 41 13.26 15.34 -13.88
C LYS A 41 12.02 16.21 -13.64
N TRP A 42 11.08 15.74 -12.84
CA TRP A 42 9.82 16.42 -12.54
C TRP A 42 9.90 17.19 -11.22
N PHE A 43 10.69 16.69 -10.26
CA PHE A 43 10.82 17.25 -8.92
C PHE A 43 12.28 17.31 -8.48
N LYS A 44 12.76 18.48 -8.05
CA LYS A 44 14.10 18.64 -7.46
C LYS A 44 14.09 18.20 -5.99
N LEU A 45 14.14 16.90 -5.76
CA LEU A 45 14.27 16.31 -4.42
C LEU A 45 15.70 15.80 -4.22
N SER A 46 16.23 15.91 -3.01
CA SER A 46 17.43 15.16 -2.63
C SER A 46 17.08 13.68 -2.48
N VAL A 47 18.09 12.80 -2.55
CA VAL A 47 17.89 11.35 -2.40
C VAL A 47 17.27 11.03 -1.04
N GLU A 48 17.71 11.71 0.02
CA GLU A 48 17.21 11.48 1.38
C GLU A 48 15.73 11.87 1.51
N LYS A 49 15.32 12.96 0.88
CA LYS A 49 13.90 13.39 0.88
C LYS A 49 13.04 12.45 0.06
N PHE A 50 13.55 12.01 -1.09
CA PHE A 50 12.86 11.04 -1.94
C PHE A 50 12.64 9.73 -1.17
N ASP A 51 13.65 9.23 -0.48
CA ASP A 51 13.59 8.01 0.33
C ASP A 51 12.62 8.15 1.49
N ALA A 52 12.69 9.25 2.22
CA ALA A 52 11.81 9.52 3.35
C ALA A 52 10.33 9.56 2.92
N ILE A 53 10.02 10.20 1.78
CA ILE A 53 8.66 10.26 1.25
C ILE A 53 8.16 8.86 0.86
N HIS A 54 8.96 8.07 0.16
CA HIS A 54 8.56 6.72 -0.27
C HIS A 54 8.40 5.78 0.94
N TYR A 55 9.34 5.81 1.88
CA TYR A 55 9.24 5.01 3.09
C TYR A 55 8.01 5.37 3.93
N THR A 56 7.76 6.66 4.12
CA THR A 56 6.57 7.14 4.85
C THR A 56 5.28 6.79 4.11
N GLY A 57 5.25 6.92 2.78
CA GLY A 57 4.12 6.53 1.94
C GLY A 57 3.80 5.04 2.04
N ILE A 58 4.83 4.19 1.95
CA ILE A 58 4.70 2.73 2.14
C ILE A 58 4.17 2.41 3.53
N ALA A 59 4.71 3.05 4.59
CA ALA A 59 4.26 2.83 5.96
C ALA A 59 2.80 3.24 6.16
N PHE A 60 2.42 4.43 5.69
CA PHE A 60 1.04 4.92 5.78
C PHE A 60 0.06 4.05 4.99
N PHE A 61 0.43 3.64 3.77
CA PHE A 61 -0.40 2.77 2.95
C PHE A 61 -0.57 1.40 3.59
N LYS A 62 0.51 0.79 4.10
CA LYS A 62 0.45 -0.46 4.87
C LYS A 62 -0.48 -0.37 6.07
N MET A 63 -0.41 0.71 6.86
CA MET A 63 -1.30 0.93 8.00
C MET A 63 -2.76 1.08 7.57
N SER A 64 -3.01 1.77 6.46
CA SER A 64 -4.36 1.94 5.90
C SER A 64 -4.97 0.61 5.47
N ILE A 65 -4.17 -0.29 4.87
CA ILE A 65 -4.63 -1.64 4.52
C ILE A 65 -5.08 -2.42 5.76
N ILE A 66 -4.27 -2.36 6.82
CA ILE A 66 -4.57 -3.06 8.08
C ILE A 66 -5.85 -2.50 8.69
N LEU A 67 -5.94 -1.18 8.85
CA LEU A 67 -7.03 -0.51 9.56
C LEU A 67 -8.36 -0.60 8.82
N PHE A 68 -8.36 -0.44 7.49
CA PHE A 68 -9.59 -0.30 6.70
C PHE A 68 -10.02 -1.57 5.97
N ASN A 69 -9.12 -2.55 5.78
CA ASN A 69 -9.47 -3.79 5.08
C ASN A 69 -9.33 -5.03 5.98
N ILE A 70 -8.13 -5.28 6.52
CA ILE A 70 -7.83 -6.53 7.22
C ILE A 70 -8.57 -6.60 8.56
N VAL A 71 -8.51 -5.55 9.39
CA VAL A 71 -9.19 -5.52 10.69
C VAL A 71 -10.70 -5.67 10.54
N PRO A 72 -11.39 -4.92 9.66
CA PRO A 72 -12.82 -5.12 9.42
C PRO A 72 -13.17 -6.50 8.86
N TYR A 73 -12.32 -7.06 7.99
CA TYR A 73 -12.50 -8.41 7.47
C TYR A 73 -12.46 -9.45 8.60
N ILE A 74 -11.45 -9.37 9.48
CA ILE A 74 -11.31 -10.27 10.63
C ILE A 74 -12.49 -10.09 11.59
N ALA A 75 -12.90 -8.84 11.87
CA ALA A 75 -14.05 -8.57 12.72
C ALA A 75 -15.31 -9.27 12.19
N LEU A 76 -15.61 -9.16 10.89
CA LEU A 76 -16.74 -9.86 10.26
C LEU A 76 -16.61 -11.38 10.29
N ARG A 77 -15.39 -11.95 10.28
CA ARG A 77 -15.18 -13.40 10.43
C ARG A 77 -15.41 -13.90 11.86
N ILE A 78 -15.33 -13.01 12.84
CA ILE A 78 -15.54 -13.33 14.26
C ILE A 78 -17.02 -13.21 14.62
N VAL A 79 -17.68 -12.13 14.17
CA VAL A 79 -19.06 -11.80 14.59
C VAL A 79 -20.14 -12.24 13.61
N GLY A 80 -19.78 -12.57 12.37
CA GLY A 80 -20.71 -12.76 11.25
C GLY A 80 -20.63 -14.13 10.57
#